data_AF-A0A5S4T2R1-F1
#
_entry.id   AF-A0A5S4T2R1-F1
#
_cell.length_a   1.000
_cell.length_b   1.000
_cell.length_c   1.000
_cell.angle_alpha   90.00
_cell.angle_beta   90.00
_cell.angle_gamma   90.00
#
_symmetry.space_group_name_H-M   'P 1'
#
loop_
_entity.id
_entity.type
_entity.pdbx_description
1 polymer ?
#
loop_
_entity_poly.entity_id
_entity_poly.type
_entity_poly.pdbx_seq_one_letter_code
_entity_poly.pdbx_strand_id
1 'polypeptide(L)'
;MTGQPYTHAAHYERSVALAKLGRVLTDQHVQVLKHGVHYCARIRSSWTTPSGLDCWTVETIHPEIAHFTVPCKNVRLCGDEFCACILGG
;
A
#
# COMPACT_ATOMS: atom_id res chain seq x y z
N MET A 1 9.80 10.46 -4.94
CA MET A 1 9.09 9.26 -5.44
C MET A 1 8.17 9.72 -6.56
N THR A 2 8.19 9.08 -7.73
CA THR A 2 7.27 9.37 -8.85
C THR A 2 6.13 8.35 -8.85
N GLY A 3 4.90 8.77 -9.15
CA GLY A 3 3.70 7.93 -9.20
C GLY A 3 2.50 8.51 -8.45
N GLN A 4 1.28 8.06 -8.80
CA GLN A 4 0.05 8.45 -8.11
C GLN A 4 -0.05 7.79 -6.73
N PRO A 5 -0.48 8.52 -5.68
CA PRO A 5 -0.75 7.94 -4.37
C PRO A 5 -1.78 6.81 -4.45
N TYR A 6 -1.58 5.77 -3.64
CA TYR A 6 -2.57 4.73 -3.48
C TYR A 6 -3.53 5.10 -2.35
N THR A 7 -4.75 5.50 -2.70
CA THR A 7 -5.78 6.00 -1.78
C THR A 7 -6.80 4.92 -1.41
N HIS A 8 -7.63 5.17 -0.40
CA HIS A 8 -8.76 4.30 -0.07
C HIS A 8 -9.73 4.14 -1.24
N ALA A 9 -10.00 5.23 -1.98
CA ALA A 9 -10.84 5.21 -3.18
C ALA A 9 -10.27 4.29 -4.27
N ALA A 10 -8.97 4.41 -4.56
CA ALA A 10 -8.30 3.54 -5.53
C ALA A 10 -8.33 2.06 -5.10
N HIS A 11 -8.21 1.80 -3.79
CA HIS A 11 -8.34 0.45 -3.24
C HIS A 11 -9.76 -0.10 -3.38
N TYR A 12 -10.77 0.73 -3.13
CA TYR A 12 -12.18 0.38 -3.31
C TYR A 12 -12.49 0.03 -4.77
N GLU A 13 -12.10 0.89 -5.72
CA GLU A 13 -12.31 0.65 -7.15
C GLU A 13 -11.69 -0.67 -7.61
N ARG A 14 -10.45 -0.95 -7.19
CA ARG A 14 -9.75 -2.21 -7.48
C ARG A 14 -10.45 -3.41 -6.86
N SER A 15 -10.92 -3.28 -5.63
CA SER A 15 -11.66 -4.34 -4.93
C SER A 15 -12.98 -4.65 -5.62
N VAL A 16 -13.72 -3.63 -6.04
CA VAL A 16 -14.97 -3.78 -6.83
C VAL A 16 -14.69 -4.43 -8.18
N ALA A 17 -13.62 -4.03 -8.87
CA ALA A 17 -13.23 -4.61 -10.15
C ALA A 17 -12.91 -6.11 -10.00
N LEU A 18 -12.17 -6.51 -8.96
CA LEU A 18 -11.86 -7.92 -8.69
C LEU A 18 -13.10 -8.71 -8.28
N ALA A 19 -13.98 -8.13 -7.45
CA ALA A 19 -15.22 -8.77 -7.03
C ALA A 19 -16.14 -9.09 -8.22
N LYS A 20 -16.22 -8.20 -9.22
CA LYS A 20 -16.95 -8.44 -10.47
C LYS A 20 -16.41 -9.65 -11.26
N LEU A 21 -15.14 -10.01 -11.04
CA LEU A 21 -14.49 -11.19 -11.63
C LEU A 21 -14.55 -12.42 -10.70
N GLY A 22 -15.29 -12.35 -9.58
CA GLY A 22 -15.38 -13.43 -8.59
C GLY A 22 -14.11 -13.59 -7.74
N ARG A 23 -13.27 -12.56 -7.64
CA ARG A 23 -12.01 -12.56 -6.89
C ARG A 23 -12.06 -11.60 -5.71
N VAL A 24 -11.28 -11.90 -4.67
CA VAL A 24 -11.13 -11.04 -3.48
C VAL A 24 -9.69 -10.54 -3.42
N LEU A 25 -9.52 -9.25 -3.11
CA LEU A 25 -8.21 -8.65 -2.88
C LEU A 25 -7.76 -8.97 -1.45
N THR A 26 -6.86 -9.94 -1.28
CA THR A 26 -6.39 -10.39 0.05
C THR A 26 -5.08 -9.74 0.47
N ASP A 27 -4.13 -9.56 -0.45
CA ASP A 27 -2.77 -9.07 -0.14
C ASP A 27 -2.35 -7.97 -1.12
N GLN A 28 -2.71 -6.73 -0.79
CA GLN A 28 -2.32 -5.59 -1.59
C GLN A 28 -0.90 -5.12 -1.24
N HIS A 29 0.03 -5.36 -2.16
CA HIS A 29 1.41 -4.91 -2.07
C HIS A 29 1.56 -3.45 -2.50
N VAL A 30 2.38 -2.70 -1.76
CA VAL A 30 2.62 -1.26 -1.92
C VAL A 30 4.07 -0.89 -1.61
N GLN A 31 4.48 0.27 -2.10
CA GLN A 31 5.72 0.92 -1.70
C GLN A 31 5.41 2.15 -0.86
N VAL A 32 6.21 2.35 0.18
CA VAL A 32 5.99 3.37 1.19
C VAL A 32 7.25 4.21 1.36
N LEU A 33 7.12 5.54 1.47
CA LEU A 33 8.21 6.42 1.89
C LEU A 33 7.96 6.92 3.30
N LYS A 34 8.90 6.62 4.21
CA LYS A 34 8.87 7.11 5.58
C LYS A 34 10.24 7.61 5.96
N HIS A 35 10.33 8.87 6.39
CA HIS A 35 11.59 9.52 6.78
C HIS A 35 12.72 9.38 5.75
N GLY A 36 12.41 9.45 4.45
CA GLY A 36 13.41 9.31 3.38
C GLY A 36 13.74 7.87 2.98
N VAL A 37 13.24 6.87 3.72
CA VAL A 37 13.47 5.44 3.44
C VAL A 37 12.29 4.85 2.67
N HIS A 38 12.61 4.09 1.63
CA HIS A 38 11.64 3.34 0.84
C HIS A 38 11.44 1.94 1.42
N TYR A 39 10.21 1.62 1.76
CA TYR A 39 9.79 0.31 2.23
C TYR A 39 8.90 -0.36 1.21
N CYS A 40 8.97 -1.68 1.19
CA CYS A 40 8.04 -2.52 0.46
C CYS A 40 7.18 -3.22 1.47
N ALA A 41 5.87 -3.16 1.28
CA ALA A 41 4.93 -3.47 2.33
C ALA A 41 3.64 -4.05 1.76
N ARG A 42 2.84 -4.61 2.65
CA ARG A 42 1.46 -4.99 2.38
C ARG A 42 0.52 -4.14 3.22
N ILE A 43 -0.63 -3.80 2.65
CA ILE A 43 -1.70 -3.14 3.40
C ILE A 43 -2.29 -4.13 4.39
N ARG A 44 -2.52 -3.66 5.61
CA ARG A 44 -3.17 -4.43 6.69
C ARG A 44 -4.55 -3.87 6.99
N SER A 45 -4.67 -2.54 7.07
CA SER A 45 -5.95 -1.86 7.28
C SER A 45 -5.92 -0.41 6.80
N SER A 46 -7.10 0.12 6.47
CA SER A 46 -7.32 1.56 6.29
C SER A 46 -7.49 2.25 7.64
N TRP A 47 -7.04 3.51 7.71
CA TRP A 47 -7.24 4.37 8.86
C TRP A 47 -7.41 5.81 8.39
N THR A 48 -8.29 6.57 9.03
CA THR A 48 -8.42 8.02 8.80
C THR A 48 -8.20 8.72 10.14
N THR A 49 -7.30 9.71 10.17
CA THR A 49 -7.03 10.44 11.41
C THR A 49 -8.26 11.24 11.85
N PRO A 50 -8.34 11.66 13.12
CA PRO A 50 -9.41 12.57 13.58
C PRO A 50 -9.49 13.88 12.78
N SER A 51 -8.38 14.32 12.18
CA SER A 51 -8.31 15.51 11.32
C SER A 51 -8.69 15.23 9.86
N GLY A 52 -9.14 14.02 9.52
CA GLY A 52 -9.58 13.64 8.18
C GLY A 52 -8.46 13.24 7.21
N LEU A 53 -7.25 12.92 7.70
CA LEU A 53 -6.15 12.48 6.83
C LEU A 53 -6.21 10.97 6.61
N ASP A 54 -6.38 10.55 5.36
CA ASP A 54 -6.35 9.14 4.99
C ASP A 54 -4.94 8.55 5.10
N CYS A 55 -4.89 7.39 5.74
CA CYS A 55 -3.68 6.65 6.04
C CYS A 55 -3.86 5.15 5.76
N TRP A 56 -2.73 4.48 5.58
CA TRP A 56 -2.65 3.03 5.56
C TRP A 56 -1.83 2.55 6.75
N THR A 57 -2.34 1.53 7.42
CA THR A 57 -1.51 0.68 8.28
C THR A 57 -0.92 -0.40 7.41
N VAL A 58 0.41 -0.48 7.41
CA VAL A 58 1.17 -1.39 6.56
C VAL A 58 2.06 -2.28 7.41
N GLU A 59 2.37 -3.45 6.86
CA GLU A 59 3.44 -4.31 7.32
C GLU A 59 4.53 -4.34 6.26
N THR A 60 5.73 -3.93 6.64
CA THR A 60 6.89 -3.93 5.75
C THR A 60 7.48 -5.32 5.61
N ILE A 61 8.03 -5.58 4.43
CA ILE A 61 8.68 -6.81 3.98
C ILE A 61 10.18 -6.55 3.82
N HIS A 62 10.55 -5.35 3.35
CA HIS A 62 11.93 -4.91 3.11
C HIS A 62 12.04 -3.39 3.39
N PRO A 63 13.17 -2.89 3.93
CA PRO A 63 14.39 -3.62 4.33
C PRO A 63 14.26 -4.44 5.62
N GLU A 64 13.25 -4.15 6.44
CA GLU A 64 13.01 -4.80 7.72
C GLU A 64 11.52 -5.04 7.93
N ILE A 65 11.16 -5.96 8.82
CA ILE A 65 9.77 -6.23 9.19
C ILE A 65 9.34 -5.26 10.29
N ALA A 66 8.40 -4.39 9.98
CA ALA A 66 7.86 -3.39 10.88
C ALA A 66 6.39 -3.10 10.54
N HIS A 67 5.61 -2.72 11.56
CA HIS A 67 4.20 -2.35 11.41
C HIS A 67 4.03 -0.88 11.76
N PHE A 68 3.46 -0.10 10.85
CA PHE A 68 3.22 1.32 11.11
C PHE A 68 2.15 1.93 10.20
N THR A 69 1.62 3.07 10.62
CA THR A 69 0.67 3.88 9.85
C THR A 69 1.40 4.99 9.09
N VAL A 70 1.02 5.19 7.83
CA VAL A 70 1.54 6.24 6.95
C VAL A 70 0.43 6.94 6.17
N PRO A 71 0.53 8.25 5.91
CA PRO A 71 -0.42 8.95 5.05
C PRO A 71 -0.47 8.35 3.64
N CYS A 72 -1.64 8.29 3.01
CA CYS A 72 -1.79 7.73 1.66
C CYS A 72 -0.87 8.41 0.63
N LYS A 73 -0.56 9.70 0.79
CA LYS A 73 0.40 10.43 -0.08
C LYS A 73 1.80 9.82 -0.12
N ASN A 74 2.17 9.05 0.90
CA ASN A 74 3.46 8.38 1.01
C ASN A 74 3.41 6.93 0.54
N VAL A 75 2.25 6.45 0.07
CA VAL A 75 2.03 5.07 -0.34
C VAL A 75 1.72 5.05 -1.83
N ARG A 76 2.35 4.14 -2.56
CA ARG A 76 2.04 3.87 -3.97
C ARG A 76 1.76 2.40 -4.20
N LEU A 77 0.88 2.14 -5.15
CA LEU A 77 0.63 0.78 -5.62
C LEU A 77 1.88 0.25 -6.31
N CYS A 78 2.29 -0.96 -6.01
CA CYS A 78 3.30 -1.62 -6.83
C CYS A 78 2.71 -1.97 -8.20
N GLY A 79 3.51 -1.86 -9.26
CA GLY A 79 3.09 -2.21 -10.62
C GLY A 79 2.72 -3.70 -10.76
N ASP A 80 2.28 -4.09 -11.95
CA ASP A 80 1.42 -5.26 -12.19
C ASP A 80 1.93 -6.63 -11.76
N GLU A 81 3.21 -6.81 -11.42
CA GLU A 81 3.70 -8.12 -10.99
C GLU A 81 4.27 -8.14 -9.57
N PHE A 82 5.18 -7.24 -9.16
CA PHE A 82 5.70 -7.24 -7.79
C PHE A 82 6.23 -5.85 -7.38
N CYS A 83 6.33 -5.59 -6.07
CA CYS A 83 7.23 -4.53 -5.62
C CYS A 83 8.67 -4.96 -5.95
N ALA A 84 9.48 -4.08 -6.58
CA ALA A 84 10.85 -4.36 -7.07
C ALA A 84 11.86 -4.94 -6.04
N CYS A 85 11.43 -5.07 -4.80
CA CYS A 85 12.14 -5.46 -3.59
C CYS A 85 11.83 -6.92 -3.19
N ILE A 86 10.89 -7.57 -3.89
CA ILE A 86 10.64 -9.02 -3.80
C ILE A 86 11.51 -9.79 -4.83
N LEU A 87 12.03 -9.10 -5.87
CA LEU A 87 12.78 -9.71 -6.97
C LEU A 87 14.32 -9.66 -6.81
N GLY A 88 14.83 -9.29 -5.63
CA GLY A 88 16.26 -9.04 -5.40
C GLY A 88 16.81 -9.67 -4.12
N GLY A 89 16.52 -10.97 -3.90
CA GLY A 89 17.16 -11.80 -2.89
C GLY A 89 17.87 -12.98 -3.54
#